data_AF-A0A286ISU5-F1
#
_entry.id   AF-A0A286ISU5-F1
#
_cell.length_a   1.000
_cell.length_b   1.000
_cell.length_c   1.000
_cell.angle_alpha   90.00
_cell.angle_beta   90.00
_cell.angle_gamma   90.00
#
_symmetry.space_group_name_H-M   'P 1'
#
loop_
_entity.id
_entity.type
_entity.pdbx_description
1 polymer ?
#
loop_
_entity_poly.entity_id
_entity_poly.type
_entity_poly.pdbx_seq_one_letter_code
_entity_poly.pdbx_strand_id
1 'polypeptide(L)'
;MSKIIIFSLLGLLPFSCAKQTPVTEQKTDISEPKASSSRVLPGENSVLSTSYQRVNGQVTPVSRLVLNESGIVNDQFWGQHWENSNANEKVAFWSTERYNKIRGSEIKNVDLSEMKGFDFSPIITYMNNAKPWEGKTFVQSHVYVPTDEERNNWTEGKMTYFFLPKTYKRDPNSNLPQFDLTFPTYELPKGKFSANNFSMYGRDDNKILKQGHSFILSYNLPVENRSFYDYDNWLYQAGCPHAYSVDNEEIVRWLDNVDENVLLNSFKKNFYEEYKDYGYIVMNWEAIAGARSASFWKLQKCFDFWFSQKPKAKLAIWGKGGFWMNRLQTEGDNFEYYFTKAITTNQPISEYQKPITNENPMSVDGFYTDNADVIFIGGYLNYPTNYGYVQHFLMQHMMNKKYYPQKKSVLSWWENIEYVGDFETSNFYFKDHKGKTVYTDTKPMVFPDAMHNASVWAHAFCDGADLWSSPYARTDDPTHLGPSTEVFDLNNKKIPTSFKPNSNAQYAVQNYQNIDRWEGGKWAISQSKDIIDANSKWEFTRVKKGNQAYDRTIPSYSLYQKTPLVAYKLSADKKEALVLAYDAWNNPLKQTVLSVEVAGKSYSVKVFGRYTSVVRIQLD
;
A
#
# COMPACT_ATOMS: atom_id res chain seq x y z
N MET A 1 37.14 39.10 2.74
CA MET A 1 35.90 39.31 1.96
C MET A 1 34.99 38.13 2.21
N SER A 2 34.01 38.33 3.07
CA SER A 2 33.07 37.31 3.55
C SER A 2 32.01 37.03 2.48
N LYS A 3 31.76 35.75 2.16
CA LYS A 3 30.65 35.31 1.32
C LYS A 3 29.52 34.84 2.22
N ILE A 4 28.40 35.54 2.11
CA ILE A 4 27.12 35.23 2.74
C ILE A 4 26.47 34.10 1.93
N ILE A 5 26.14 33.00 2.58
CA ILE A 5 25.28 31.92 2.06
C ILE A 5 23.93 32.10 2.74
N ILE A 6 22.91 32.42 1.94
CA ILE A 6 21.51 32.52 2.39
C ILE A 6 20.92 31.11 2.38
N PHE A 7 20.69 30.54 3.57
CA PHE A 7 19.82 29.38 3.75
C PHE A 7 18.40 29.87 4.03
N SER A 8 17.45 29.42 3.23
CA SER A 8 16.02 29.60 3.46
C SER A 8 15.54 28.64 4.55
N LEU A 9 15.31 29.18 5.75
CA LEU A 9 14.52 28.56 6.82
C LEU A 9 13.05 28.45 6.38
N LEU A 10 12.50 27.23 6.37
CA LEU A 10 11.07 27.00 6.51
C LEU A 10 10.84 26.62 7.98
N GLY A 11 10.20 27.53 8.72
CA GLY A 11 9.99 27.42 10.16
C GLY A 11 8.96 26.35 10.54
N LEU A 12 9.34 25.53 11.52
CA LEU A 12 8.45 24.67 12.29
C LEU A 12 7.63 25.53 13.26
N LEU A 13 6.30 25.42 13.22
CA LEU A 13 5.43 26.00 14.25
C LEU A 13 5.27 25.01 15.43
N PRO A 14 5.29 25.49 16.68
CA PRO A 14 5.17 24.64 17.86
C PRO A 14 3.71 24.21 18.11
N PHE A 15 3.52 22.95 18.46
CA PHE A 15 2.26 22.40 18.98
C PHE A 15 1.89 23.07 20.31
N SER A 16 0.73 23.71 20.36
CA SER A 16 0.16 24.34 21.57
C SER A 16 -0.78 23.37 22.29
N CYS A 17 -0.43 22.99 23.52
CA CYS A 17 -1.34 22.29 24.44
C CYS A 17 -2.52 23.19 24.86
N ALA A 18 -3.74 22.87 24.43
CA ALA A 18 -4.95 23.52 24.94
C ALA A 18 -5.49 22.77 26.17
N LYS A 19 -5.67 23.52 27.27
CA LYS A 19 -6.26 23.07 28.54
C LYS A 19 -7.73 22.67 28.37
N GLN A 20 -8.11 21.54 28.96
CA GLN A 20 -9.50 21.11 29.10
C GLN A 20 -10.24 21.91 30.18
N THR A 21 -11.47 22.32 29.89
CA THR A 21 -12.44 22.85 30.86
C THR A 21 -13.51 21.78 31.09
N PRO A 22 -13.97 21.52 32.33
CA PRO A 22 -14.95 20.47 32.60
C PRO A 22 -16.36 20.94 32.22
N VAL A 23 -17.12 20.10 31.51
CA VAL A 23 -18.53 20.34 31.18
C VAL A 23 -19.41 19.30 31.87
N THR A 24 -20.47 19.83 32.47
CA THR A 24 -21.49 19.23 33.33
C THR A 24 -22.34 18.18 32.62
N GLU A 25 -22.70 17.10 33.35
CA GLU A 25 -23.54 15.99 32.88
C GLU A 25 -24.98 16.43 32.56
N GLN A 26 -25.43 16.14 31.33
CA GLN A 26 -26.85 15.95 31.03
C GLN A 26 -27.05 14.52 30.50
N LYS A 27 -27.85 13.73 31.22
CA LYS A 27 -28.31 12.41 30.79
C LYS A 27 -29.35 12.57 29.68
N THR A 28 -29.09 11.98 28.52
CA THR A 28 -30.12 11.66 27.52
C THR A 28 -29.96 10.21 27.07
N ASP A 29 -31.09 9.50 27.01
CA ASP A 29 -31.20 8.09 26.63
C ASP A 29 -30.63 7.84 25.22
N ILE A 30 -29.74 6.86 25.13
CA ILE A 30 -29.06 6.45 23.89
C ILE A 30 -29.83 5.26 23.32
N SER A 31 -30.35 5.38 22.09
CA SER A 31 -30.82 4.22 21.34
C SER A 31 -29.61 3.41 20.84
N GLU A 32 -29.60 2.11 21.14
CA GLU A 32 -28.48 1.22 20.88
C GLU A 32 -28.30 0.94 19.37
N PRO A 33 -27.07 1.03 18.83
CA PRO A 33 -26.83 0.58 17.47
C PRO A 33 -26.98 -0.94 17.39
N LYS A 34 -27.61 -1.45 16.33
CA LYS A 34 -27.58 -2.87 15.98
C LYS A 34 -26.25 -3.21 15.30
N ALA A 35 -25.76 -4.43 15.49
CA ALA A 35 -24.47 -4.89 14.97
C ALA A 35 -24.29 -4.58 13.48
N SER A 36 -23.13 -4.02 13.13
CA SER A 36 -22.74 -3.65 11.77
C SER A 36 -22.24 -4.87 10.99
N SER A 37 -23.13 -5.78 10.59
CA SER A 37 -22.96 -6.66 9.41
C SER A 37 -24.07 -7.71 9.35
N SER A 38 -25.21 -7.34 8.77
CA SER A 38 -26.06 -8.33 8.10
C SER A 38 -25.99 -8.02 6.60
N ARG A 39 -24.97 -8.56 5.93
CA ARG A 39 -24.79 -8.43 4.48
C ARG A 39 -25.63 -9.52 3.81
N VAL A 40 -26.82 -9.14 3.37
CA VAL A 40 -27.81 -10.04 2.76
C VAL A 40 -27.42 -10.34 1.32
N LEU A 41 -27.62 -11.58 0.87
CA LEU A 41 -27.65 -11.94 -0.55
C LEU A 41 -28.67 -11.06 -1.31
N PRO A 42 -28.54 -10.85 -2.63
CA PRO A 42 -29.36 -9.89 -3.35
C PRO A 42 -30.86 -10.22 -3.23
N GLY A 43 -31.58 -9.38 -2.50
CA GLY A 43 -32.97 -9.03 -2.79
C GLY A 43 -33.02 -7.56 -3.21
N GLU A 44 -34.20 -7.05 -3.58
CA GLU A 44 -34.40 -5.64 -3.92
C GLU A 44 -33.69 -4.73 -2.90
N ASN A 45 -32.62 -4.05 -3.32
CA ASN A 45 -31.75 -3.19 -2.50
C ASN A 45 -30.98 -3.89 -1.37
N SER A 46 -29.88 -4.57 -1.72
CA SER A 46 -28.95 -5.13 -0.73
C SER A 46 -28.16 -4.02 -0.01
N VAL A 47 -28.27 -3.97 1.32
CA VAL A 47 -27.43 -3.08 2.15
C VAL A 47 -26.03 -3.68 2.23
N LEU A 48 -25.05 -2.97 1.67
CA LEU A 48 -23.65 -3.40 1.66
C LEU A 48 -22.95 -3.08 2.98
N SER A 49 -23.21 -1.90 3.51
CA SER A 49 -22.54 -1.38 4.71
C SER A 49 -23.32 -0.21 5.32
N THR A 50 -23.24 -0.07 6.64
CA THR A 50 -23.60 1.15 7.35
C THR A 50 -22.40 1.60 8.17
N SER A 51 -22.04 2.87 8.06
CA SER A 51 -20.91 3.47 8.77
C SER A 51 -21.41 4.55 9.72
N TYR A 52 -20.72 4.70 10.85
CA TYR A 52 -21.14 5.55 11.96
C TYR A 52 -20.07 6.57 12.32
N GLN A 53 -20.49 7.74 12.79
CA GLN A 53 -19.62 8.78 13.35
C GLN A 53 -20.28 9.42 14.57
N ARG A 54 -19.48 10.10 15.41
CA ARG A 54 -20.02 10.88 16.52
C ARG A 54 -20.43 12.27 16.03
N VAL A 55 -21.73 12.52 15.97
CA VAL A 55 -22.32 13.80 15.57
C VAL A 55 -23.04 14.38 16.78
N ASN A 56 -22.64 15.59 17.21
CA ASN A 56 -23.23 16.26 18.39
C ASN A 56 -23.29 15.38 19.64
N GLY A 57 -22.22 14.61 19.89
CA GLY A 57 -22.10 13.74 21.06
C GLY A 57 -22.74 12.36 20.91
N GLN A 58 -23.55 12.13 19.88
CA GLN A 58 -24.25 10.85 19.63
C GLN A 58 -23.60 10.06 18.50
N VAL A 59 -23.63 8.72 18.58
CA VAL A 59 -23.21 7.85 17.47
C VAL A 59 -24.33 7.78 16.45
N THR A 60 -24.12 8.37 15.29
CA THR A 60 -25.11 8.51 14.22
C THR A 60 -24.66 7.74 13.00
N PRO A 61 -25.56 7.02 12.29
CA PRO A 61 -25.23 6.48 10.98
C PRO A 61 -25.04 7.63 9.98
N VAL A 62 -23.93 7.64 9.26
CA VAL A 62 -23.56 8.77 8.38
C VAL A 62 -23.34 8.37 6.92
N SER A 63 -23.27 7.06 6.67
CA SER A 63 -23.26 6.48 5.33
C SER A 63 -23.99 5.14 5.37
N ARG A 64 -24.80 4.87 4.34
CA ARG A 64 -25.46 3.58 4.12
C ARG A 64 -25.46 3.26 2.64
N LEU A 65 -24.48 2.45 2.24
CA LEU A 65 -24.33 2.01 0.86
C LEU A 65 -25.30 0.88 0.54
N VAL A 66 -26.03 1.06 -0.54
CA VAL A 66 -27.01 0.11 -1.08
C VAL A 66 -26.69 -0.14 -2.54
N LEU A 67 -26.70 -1.41 -2.93
CA LEU A 67 -26.56 -1.85 -4.32
C LEU A 67 -27.84 -2.55 -4.76
N ASN A 68 -28.40 -2.07 -5.88
CA ASN A 68 -29.54 -2.72 -6.52
C ASN A 68 -29.09 -3.74 -7.58
N GLU A 69 -30.06 -4.52 -8.07
CA GLU A 69 -29.82 -5.59 -9.06
C GLU A 69 -29.29 -5.07 -10.40
N SER A 70 -29.58 -3.81 -10.74
CA SER A 70 -29.07 -3.16 -11.95
C SER A 70 -27.60 -2.73 -11.85
N GLY A 71 -26.95 -2.94 -10.71
CA GLY A 71 -25.57 -2.51 -10.49
C GLY A 71 -25.44 -1.04 -10.08
N ILE A 72 -26.53 -0.39 -9.67
CA ILE A 72 -26.51 1.00 -9.20
C ILE A 72 -26.25 1.05 -7.70
N VAL A 73 -25.22 1.81 -7.30
CA VAL A 73 -24.89 2.11 -5.91
C VAL A 73 -25.42 3.47 -5.50
N ASN A 74 -26.02 3.53 -4.31
CA ASN A 74 -26.46 4.75 -3.65
C ASN A 74 -26.00 4.78 -2.19
N ASP A 75 -25.56 5.95 -1.72
CA ASP A 75 -25.49 6.22 -0.28
C ASP A 75 -26.79 6.90 0.16
N GLN A 76 -27.63 6.17 0.91
CA GLN A 76 -28.91 6.69 1.41
C GLN A 76 -28.74 7.91 2.33
N PHE A 77 -27.56 8.09 2.91
CA PHE A 77 -27.24 9.21 3.79
C PHE A 77 -26.25 10.20 3.14
N TRP A 78 -26.12 10.21 1.81
CA TRP A 78 -25.22 11.16 1.13
C TRP A 78 -25.48 12.61 1.54
N GLY A 79 -26.75 13.03 1.56
CA GLY A 79 -27.16 14.39 1.95
C GLY A 79 -27.07 14.69 3.44
N GLN A 80 -26.76 13.70 4.29
CA GLN A 80 -26.53 13.93 5.72
C GLN A 80 -25.07 14.32 5.94
N HIS A 81 -24.88 15.48 6.58
CA HIS A 81 -23.57 15.97 6.94
C HIS A 81 -23.23 15.60 8.38
N TRP A 82 -22.06 15.02 8.59
CA TRP A 82 -21.54 14.72 9.93
C TRP A 82 -20.46 15.71 10.39
N GLU A 83 -20.04 16.59 9.49
CA GLU A 83 -19.26 17.77 9.80
C GLU A 83 -20.13 19.02 9.66
N ASN A 84 -20.06 19.91 10.65
CA ASN A 84 -20.75 21.21 10.63
C ASN A 84 -19.80 22.31 10.12
N SER A 85 -19.39 22.23 8.87
CA SER A 85 -18.46 23.18 8.25
C SER A 85 -18.84 23.48 6.80
N ASN A 86 -18.99 24.77 6.48
CA ASN A 86 -19.13 25.24 5.10
C ASN A 86 -17.77 25.40 4.40
N ALA A 87 -16.67 25.25 5.14
CA ALA A 87 -15.32 25.32 4.59
C ALA A 87 -14.91 24.01 3.91
N ASN A 88 -15.69 22.94 4.08
CA ASN A 88 -15.36 21.60 3.60
C ASN A 88 -16.46 21.04 2.70
N GLU A 89 -16.08 20.25 1.70
CA GLU A 89 -17.00 19.56 0.80
C GLU A 89 -16.95 18.05 1.06
N LYS A 90 -18.11 17.41 1.14
CA LYS A 90 -18.23 15.95 1.23
C LYS A 90 -17.92 15.34 -0.15
N VAL A 91 -16.95 14.43 -0.20
CA VAL A 91 -16.50 13.78 -1.44
C VAL A 91 -16.34 12.27 -1.25
N ALA A 92 -16.37 11.53 -2.36
CA ALA A 92 -16.14 10.10 -2.38
C ALA A 92 -14.97 9.72 -3.30
N PHE A 93 -13.94 9.07 -2.75
CA PHE A 93 -12.87 8.45 -3.52
C PHE A 93 -13.21 7.00 -3.82
N TRP A 94 -13.34 6.65 -5.10
CA TRP A 94 -13.52 5.26 -5.55
C TRP A 94 -12.20 4.53 -5.82
N SER A 95 -11.13 5.30 -6.05
CA SER A 95 -9.75 4.89 -6.28
C SER A 95 -8.86 6.10 -5.97
N THR A 96 -7.54 5.96 -6.12
CA THR A 96 -6.63 7.10 -6.09
C THR A 96 -7.01 8.11 -7.17
N GLU A 97 -7.16 9.41 -6.89
CA GLU A 97 -7.60 10.43 -7.86
C GLU A 97 -6.98 11.80 -7.59
N ARG A 98 -6.68 12.56 -8.65
CA ARG A 98 -6.26 13.96 -8.52
C ARG A 98 -7.33 14.74 -7.76
N TYR A 99 -6.95 15.37 -6.65
CA TYR A 99 -7.06 16.82 -6.61
C TYR A 99 -8.45 17.37 -7.00
N ASN A 100 -8.38 18.23 -8.01
CA ASN A 100 -9.52 18.94 -8.56
C ASN A 100 -10.58 18.03 -9.22
N LYS A 101 -10.25 16.77 -9.53
CA LYS A 101 -11.20 15.84 -10.18
C LYS A 101 -12.14 15.17 -9.19
N ILE A 102 -11.79 15.13 -7.90
CA ILE A 102 -12.65 14.50 -6.88
C ILE A 102 -13.76 15.42 -6.37
N ARG A 103 -13.63 16.72 -6.63
CA ARG A 103 -14.64 17.74 -6.29
C ARG A 103 -15.96 17.41 -6.99
N GLY A 104 -17.06 17.46 -6.25
CA GLY A 104 -18.37 17.01 -6.72
C GLY A 104 -18.53 15.50 -6.87
N SER A 105 -17.53 14.68 -6.51
CA SER A 105 -17.70 13.22 -6.55
C SER A 105 -18.64 12.77 -5.45
N GLU A 106 -19.75 12.15 -5.85
CA GLU A 106 -20.79 11.67 -4.96
C GLU A 106 -21.13 10.20 -5.16
N ILE A 107 -21.80 9.62 -4.16
CA ILE A 107 -22.39 8.29 -4.25
C ILE A 107 -23.92 8.42 -4.38
N LYS A 108 -24.35 8.92 -5.54
CA LYS A 108 -25.76 8.97 -5.95
C LYS A 108 -25.92 8.38 -7.35
N ASN A 109 -26.77 7.36 -7.46
CA ASN A 109 -27.08 6.65 -8.69
C ASN A 109 -25.83 6.25 -9.49
N VAL A 110 -24.82 5.73 -8.79
CA VAL A 110 -23.55 5.38 -9.38
C VAL A 110 -23.67 4.03 -10.09
N ASP A 111 -23.53 4.04 -11.42
CA ASP A 111 -23.62 2.83 -12.24
C ASP A 111 -22.29 2.06 -12.31
N LEU A 112 -22.30 0.86 -11.71
CA LEU A 112 -21.19 -0.10 -11.70
C LEU A 112 -21.43 -1.32 -12.61
N SER A 113 -22.39 -1.27 -13.53
CA SER A 113 -22.74 -2.42 -14.39
C SER A 113 -21.57 -2.96 -15.24
N GLU A 114 -20.64 -2.08 -15.63
CA GLU A 114 -19.42 -2.45 -16.36
C GLU A 114 -18.30 -3.01 -15.46
N MET A 115 -18.48 -2.96 -14.14
CA MET A 115 -17.50 -3.34 -13.13
C MET A 115 -17.92 -4.59 -12.35
N LYS A 116 -18.86 -5.37 -12.89
CA LYS A 116 -19.27 -6.68 -12.36
C LYS A 116 -18.05 -7.60 -12.14
N GLY A 117 -17.95 -8.17 -10.94
CA GLY A 117 -16.82 -9.01 -10.50
C GLY A 117 -15.65 -8.26 -9.84
N PHE A 118 -15.69 -6.92 -9.80
CA PHE A 118 -14.65 -6.10 -9.20
C PHE A 118 -15.03 -5.59 -7.81
N ASP A 119 -13.99 -5.24 -7.03
CA ASP A 119 -14.13 -4.67 -5.70
C ASP A 119 -13.83 -3.17 -5.69
N PHE A 120 -14.50 -2.47 -4.80
CA PHE A 120 -14.24 -1.08 -4.46
C PHE A 120 -14.19 -0.94 -2.95
N SER A 121 -13.47 0.06 -2.47
CA SER A 121 -13.53 0.45 -1.07
C SER A 121 -13.64 1.97 -0.96
N PRO A 122 -14.80 2.55 -1.34
CA PRO A 122 -14.92 3.99 -1.42
C PRO A 122 -14.65 4.66 -0.08
N ILE A 123 -13.80 5.69 -0.09
CA ILE A 123 -13.53 6.55 1.06
C ILE A 123 -14.43 7.77 0.94
N ILE A 124 -15.32 7.96 1.90
CA ILE A 124 -16.15 9.16 2.01
C ILE A 124 -15.53 10.04 3.10
N THR A 125 -15.21 11.28 2.75
CA THR A 125 -14.55 12.24 3.65
C THR A 125 -14.98 13.66 3.30
N TYR A 126 -14.51 14.62 4.08
CA TYR A 126 -14.62 16.04 3.83
C TYR A 126 -13.29 16.62 3.40
N MET A 127 -13.27 17.46 2.36
CA MET A 127 -12.08 18.15 1.88
C MET A 127 -12.19 19.66 2.03
N ASN A 128 -11.15 20.28 2.58
CA ASN A 128 -11.06 21.74 2.72
C ASN A 128 -11.07 22.45 1.37
N ASN A 129 -11.99 23.42 1.22
CA ASN A 129 -12.16 24.30 0.06
C ASN A 129 -10.94 25.20 -0.18
N ALA A 130 -10.17 25.51 0.85
CA ALA A 130 -8.93 26.28 0.78
C ALA A 130 -7.69 25.39 0.72
N LYS A 131 -6.57 25.96 0.23
CA LYS A 131 -5.23 25.34 0.27
C LYS A 131 -4.50 25.70 1.58
N PRO A 132 -3.63 24.84 2.15
CA PRO A 132 -3.33 23.49 1.71
C PRO A 132 -4.55 22.59 1.93
N TRP A 133 -4.74 21.67 1.01
CA TRP A 133 -5.93 20.85 1.02
C TRP A 133 -5.77 19.74 2.05
N GLU A 134 -6.62 19.78 3.07
CA GLU A 134 -6.69 18.78 4.11
C GLU A 134 -7.99 18.01 3.95
N GLY A 135 -7.93 16.70 4.10
CA GLY A 135 -9.14 15.95 4.35
C GLY A 135 -9.37 15.76 5.85
N LYS A 136 -10.57 15.33 6.23
CA LYS A 136 -10.94 15.11 7.64
C LYS A 136 -11.31 13.65 7.88
N THR A 137 -11.92 13.39 9.04
CA THR A 137 -12.49 12.09 9.41
C THR A 137 -13.20 11.43 8.24
N PHE A 138 -12.89 10.15 8.00
CA PHE A 138 -13.41 9.39 6.88
C PHE A 138 -14.33 8.26 7.34
N VAL A 139 -15.17 7.79 6.44
CA VAL A 139 -15.77 6.45 6.53
C VAL A 139 -15.42 5.69 5.27
N GLN A 140 -15.20 4.38 5.41
CA GLN A 140 -14.88 3.52 4.28
C GLN A 140 -15.71 2.26 4.36
N SER A 141 -16.16 1.80 3.21
CA SER A 141 -16.98 0.61 3.06
C SER A 141 -16.41 -0.26 1.96
N HIS A 142 -16.53 -1.58 2.09
CA HIS A 142 -16.17 -2.51 1.02
C HIS A 142 -17.39 -2.80 0.14
N VAL A 143 -17.25 -2.68 -1.17
CA VAL A 143 -18.28 -2.91 -2.18
C VAL A 143 -17.78 -3.94 -3.18
N TYR A 144 -18.39 -5.12 -3.21
CA TYR A 144 -18.22 -6.08 -4.30
C TYR A 144 -19.37 -5.91 -5.28
N VAL A 145 -19.08 -5.82 -6.59
CA VAL A 145 -20.12 -5.77 -7.62
C VAL A 145 -20.44 -7.22 -8.05
N PRO A 146 -21.64 -7.75 -7.75
CA PRO A 146 -22.00 -9.12 -8.10
C PRO A 146 -21.95 -9.38 -9.60
N THR A 147 -21.65 -10.62 -9.96
CA THR A 147 -21.58 -11.08 -11.34
C THR A 147 -22.01 -12.54 -11.41
N ASP A 148 -22.85 -12.87 -12.39
CA ASP A 148 -23.15 -14.25 -12.78
C ASP A 148 -22.13 -14.77 -13.81
N GLU A 149 -21.35 -13.86 -14.40
CA GLU A 149 -20.26 -14.16 -15.34
C GLU A 149 -18.96 -14.47 -14.59
N GLU A 150 -18.13 -15.37 -15.14
CA GLU A 150 -16.81 -15.70 -14.60
C GLU A 150 -15.79 -14.56 -14.86
N ARG A 151 -15.94 -13.42 -14.17
CA ARG A 151 -15.05 -12.25 -14.31
C ARG A 151 -13.76 -12.30 -13.49
N ASN A 152 -13.53 -13.40 -12.77
CA ASN A 152 -12.27 -13.64 -12.06
C ASN A 152 -11.13 -13.96 -13.04
N ASN A 153 -11.40 -14.83 -14.02
CA ASN A 153 -10.54 -15.08 -15.17
C ASN A 153 -11.38 -15.70 -16.29
N TRP A 154 -11.12 -15.28 -17.53
CA TRP A 154 -11.90 -15.72 -18.68
C TRP A 154 -11.10 -15.58 -19.97
N THR A 155 -11.59 -16.20 -21.05
CA THR A 155 -10.98 -16.11 -22.38
C THR A 155 -11.96 -15.48 -23.37
N GLU A 156 -11.48 -14.53 -24.16
CA GLU A 156 -12.19 -13.90 -25.27
C GLU A 156 -11.35 -13.99 -26.54
N GLY A 157 -11.76 -14.86 -27.48
CA GLY A 157 -10.98 -15.14 -28.67
C GLY A 157 -9.59 -15.65 -28.31
N LYS A 158 -8.54 -14.91 -28.71
CA LYS A 158 -7.12 -15.25 -28.48
C LYS A 158 -6.55 -14.68 -27.17
N MET A 159 -7.39 -14.04 -26.34
CA MET A 159 -6.96 -13.34 -25.13
C MET A 159 -7.54 -13.98 -23.89
N THR A 160 -6.69 -14.33 -22.92
CA THR A 160 -7.11 -14.79 -21.59
C THR A 160 -6.77 -13.74 -20.55
N TYR A 161 -7.77 -13.32 -19.77
CA TYR A 161 -7.68 -12.31 -18.72
C TYR A 161 -7.56 -12.96 -17.35
N PHE A 162 -6.66 -12.44 -16.50
CA PHE A 162 -6.44 -12.93 -15.14
C PHE A 162 -6.56 -11.81 -14.11
N PHE A 163 -7.47 -11.98 -13.14
CA PHE A 163 -7.59 -11.10 -11.98
C PHE A 163 -7.61 -11.87 -10.66
N LEU A 164 -8.41 -12.94 -10.59
CA LEU A 164 -8.56 -13.83 -9.44
C LEU A 164 -8.73 -15.29 -9.91
N PRO A 165 -8.42 -16.30 -9.08
CA PRO A 165 -8.73 -17.69 -9.38
C PRO A 165 -10.24 -17.92 -9.53
N LYS A 166 -10.67 -18.87 -10.38
CA LYS A 166 -12.10 -19.26 -10.46
C LYS A 166 -12.61 -19.84 -9.14
N THR A 167 -11.71 -20.43 -8.36
CA THR A 167 -12.02 -21.04 -7.06
C THR A 167 -12.25 -20.02 -5.95
N TYR A 168 -11.93 -18.74 -6.18
CA TYR A 168 -12.13 -17.69 -5.18
C TYR A 168 -13.62 -17.56 -4.83
N LYS A 169 -13.92 -17.73 -3.54
CA LYS A 169 -15.25 -17.57 -2.97
C LYS A 169 -15.19 -16.52 -1.87
N ARG A 170 -16.09 -15.55 -1.94
CA ARG A 170 -16.19 -14.51 -0.92
C ARG A 170 -17.15 -14.94 0.18
N ASP A 171 -16.71 -14.83 1.43
CA ASP A 171 -17.61 -14.77 2.56
C ASP A 171 -17.90 -13.29 2.88
N PRO A 172 -19.14 -12.80 2.67
CA PRO A 172 -19.48 -11.42 2.97
C PRO A 172 -19.45 -11.11 4.48
N ASN A 173 -19.47 -12.13 5.36
CA ASN A 173 -19.55 -11.96 6.80
C ASN A 173 -18.19 -11.86 7.50
N SER A 174 -17.09 -12.06 6.76
CA SER A 174 -15.74 -11.95 7.29
C SER A 174 -15.11 -10.61 6.91
N ASN A 175 -14.32 -10.06 7.83
CA ASN A 175 -13.45 -8.93 7.59
C ASN A 175 -12.02 -9.35 7.23
N LEU A 176 -11.68 -10.63 7.37
CA LEU A 176 -10.37 -11.16 6.97
C LEU A 176 -10.26 -11.36 5.45
N PRO A 177 -9.05 -11.36 4.91
CA PRO A 177 -8.77 -11.92 3.59
C PRO A 177 -9.20 -13.39 3.51
N GLN A 178 -9.54 -13.85 2.31
CA GLN A 178 -10.03 -15.21 2.01
C GLN A 178 -9.16 -15.97 1.00
N PHE A 179 -8.07 -15.37 0.51
CA PHE A 179 -7.16 -16.00 -0.44
C PHE A 179 -6.56 -17.30 0.11
N ASP A 180 -6.23 -17.33 1.41
CA ASP A 180 -5.65 -18.50 2.07
C ASP A 180 -6.63 -19.66 2.12
N LEU A 181 -7.94 -19.42 2.09
CA LEU A 181 -8.96 -20.47 2.04
C LEU A 181 -9.18 -21.01 0.62
N THR A 182 -9.17 -20.13 -0.38
CA THR A 182 -9.79 -20.43 -1.68
C THR A 182 -8.84 -20.43 -2.87
N PHE A 183 -7.68 -19.78 -2.77
CA PHE A 183 -6.71 -19.77 -3.85
C PHE A 183 -5.99 -21.12 -3.94
N PRO A 184 -5.69 -21.59 -5.16
CA PRO A 184 -4.86 -22.77 -5.34
C PRO A 184 -3.43 -22.49 -4.88
N THR A 185 -2.61 -23.53 -4.75
CA THR A 185 -1.15 -23.39 -4.67
C THR A 185 -0.60 -22.96 -6.02
N TYR A 186 0.45 -22.14 -6.02
CA TYR A 186 1.10 -21.68 -7.26
C TYR A 186 2.53 -21.24 -7.00
N GLU A 187 3.30 -21.14 -8.08
CA GLU A 187 4.69 -20.67 -8.04
C GLU A 187 4.82 -19.33 -8.76
N LEU A 188 5.65 -18.45 -8.21
CA LEU A 188 6.02 -17.21 -8.88
C LEU A 188 7.07 -17.44 -9.98
N PRO A 189 7.21 -16.48 -10.90
CA PRO A 189 8.36 -16.42 -11.79
C PRO A 189 9.70 -16.53 -11.04
N LYS A 190 10.71 -17.03 -11.74
CA LYS A 190 12.02 -17.31 -11.15
C LYS A 190 12.63 -16.06 -10.53
N GLY A 191 13.11 -16.21 -9.29
CA GLY A 191 13.85 -15.17 -8.59
C GLY A 191 13.00 -14.03 -8.04
N LYS A 192 11.67 -14.17 -8.03
CA LYS A 192 10.77 -13.19 -7.38
C LYS A 192 10.83 -13.34 -5.87
N PHE A 193 10.92 -12.19 -5.21
CA PHE A 193 10.84 -12.03 -3.77
C PHE A 193 9.37 -11.80 -3.37
N SER A 194 8.86 -12.50 -2.38
CA SER A 194 7.51 -12.25 -1.90
C SER A 194 7.47 -12.44 -0.38
N ALA A 195 7.19 -11.37 0.33
CA ALA A 195 6.96 -11.37 1.77
C ALA A 195 5.52 -10.95 2.09
N ASN A 196 4.90 -11.64 3.05
CA ASN A 196 3.60 -11.27 3.60
C ASN A 196 3.67 -11.15 5.12
N ASN A 197 3.58 -9.92 5.61
CA ASN A 197 3.58 -9.65 7.03
C ASN A 197 2.17 -9.52 7.62
N PHE A 198 1.12 -9.72 6.82
CA PHE A 198 -0.23 -9.83 7.32
C PHE A 198 -0.48 -11.24 7.86
N SER A 199 -0.63 -11.35 9.19
CA SER A 199 -0.88 -12.62 9.86
C SER A 199 -2.38 -12.78 10.18
N MET A 200 -2.91 -13.99 10.04
CA MET A 200 -4.29 -14.34 10.37
C MET A 200 -4.31 -15.41 11.46
N TYR A 201 -5.03 -15.14 12.54
CA TYR A 201 -5.05 -16.04 13.69
C TYR A 201 -5.76 -17.36 13.34
N GLY A 202 -5.08 -18.48 13.63
CA GLY A 202 -5.63 -19.82 13.43
C GLY A 202 -5.70 -20.29 11.96
N ARG A 203 -5.00 -19.60 11.04
CA ARG A 203 -4.93 -19.97 9.62
C ARG A 203 -3.70 -20.82 9.29
N ASP A 204 -3.74 -21.52 8.16
CA ASP A 204 -2.67 -22.41 7.70
C ASP A 204 -1.55 -21.64 6.99
N ASP A 205 -0.57 -21.20 7.77
CA ASP A 205 0.66 -20.54 7.32
C ASP A 205 1.43 -21.34 6.24
N ASN A 206 1.40 -22.68 6.30
CA ASN A 206 2.09 -23.51 5.30
C ASN A 206 1.38 -23.46 3.94
N LYS A 207 0.07 -23.27 3.92
CA LYS A 207 -0.67 -23.06 2.68
C LYS A 207 -0.32 -21.72 2.05
N ILE A 208 -0.17 -20.66 2.85
CA ILE A 208 0.25 -19.34 2.38
C ILE A 208 1.64 -19.40 1.74
N LEU A 209 2.59 -20.12 2.35
CA LEU A 209 3.91 -20.36 1.72
C LEU A 209 3.80 -21.04 0.35
N LYS A 210 2.89 -22.02 0.20
CA LYS A 210 2.63 -22.71 -1.08
C LYS A 210 1.88 -21.86 -2.11
N GLN A 211 1.52 -20.62 -1.77
CA GLN A 211 0.95 -19.62 -2.66
C GLN A 211 2.02 -18.62 -3.12
N GLY A 212 3.24 -19.10 -3.36
CA GLY A 212 4.33 -18.32 -3.95
C GLY A 212 5.06 -17.36 -3.00
N HIS A 213 4.74 -17.38 -1.71
CA HIS A 213 5.46 -16.57 -0.71
C HIS A 213 6.81 -17.19 -0.36
N SER A 214 7.84 -16.35 -0.26
CA SER A 214 9.18 -16.75 0.23
C SER A 214 9.30 -16.60 1.73
N PHE A 215 8.65 -15.57 2.29
CA PHE A 215 8.71 -15.23 3.71
C PHE A 215 7.32 -14.82 4.19
N ILE A 216 6.92 -15.25 5.40
CA ILE A 216 5.70 -14.73 6.02
C ILE A 216 5.92 -14.44 7.50
N LEU A 217 5.12 -13.52 8.05
CA LEU A 217 5.15 -13.22 9.48
C LEU A 217 4.39 -14.31 10.25
N SER A 218 5.15 -15.30 10.73
CA SER A 218 4.61 -16.34 11.60
C SER A 218 5.68 -16.86 12.56
N TYR A 219 5.33 -16.91 13.85
CA TYR A 219 6.17 -17.53 14.87
C TYR A 219 6.07 -19.07 14.87
N ASN A 220 5.16 -19.65 14.08
CA ASN A 220 4.93 -21.09 14.03
C ASN A 220 5.73 -21.81 12.93
N LEU A 221 6.33 -21.07 12.00
CA LEU A 221 7.12 -21.63 10.89
C LEU A 221 8.58 -21.85 11.27
N PRO A 222 9.35 -22.67 10.53
CA PRO A 222 10.81 -22.66 10.61
C PRO A 222 11.39 -21.25 10.34
N VAL A 223 12.46 -20.89 11.05
CA VAL A 223 13.06 -19.53 11.03
C VAL A 223 13.44 -19.06 9.63
N GLU A 224 13.89 -19.97 8.77
CA GLU A 224 14.29 -19.71 7.39
C GLU A 224 13.15 -19.19 6.49
N ASN A 225 11.88 -19.37 6.89
CA ASN A 225 10.70 -18.91 6.17
C ASN A 225 10.03 -17.69 6.82
N ARG A 226 10.58 -17.19 7.95
CA ARG A 226 9.99 -16.08 8.68
C ARG A 226 10.43 -14.75 8.10
N SER A 227 9.49 -13.81 8.01
CA SER A 227 9.77 -12.38 7.93
C SER A 227 9.62 -11.73 9.31
N PHE A 228 10.43 -10.70 9.59
CA PHE A 228 10.31 -9.92 10.82
C PHE A 228 10.69 -8.46 10.65
N TYR A 229 10.11 -7.61 11.48
CA TYR A 229 10.38 -6.18 11.54
C TYR A 229 11.02 -5.83 12.88
N ASP A 230 12.30 -5.44 12.86
CA ASP A 230 13.02 -5.00 14.05
C ASP A 230 12.69 -3.53 14.34
N TYR A 231 12.13 -3.27 15.52
CA TYR A 231 11.71 -1.93 15.97
C TYR A 231 12.83 -1.19 16.71
N ASP A 232 14.05 -1.19 16.16
CA ASP A 232 15.20 -0.41 16.61
C ASP A 232 15.68 -0.72 18.05
N ASN A 233 15.32 -1.89 18.60
CA ASN A 233 15.66 -2.22 19.99
C ASN A 233 17.17 -2.16 20.24
N TRP A 234 18.00 -2.60 19.29
CA TRP A 234 19.45 -2.53 19.40
C TRP A 234 19.99 -1.08 19.51
N LEU A 235 19.31 -0.09 18.94
CA LEU A 235 19.64 1.33 19.12
C LEU A 235 19.27 1.77 20.54
N TYR A 236 18.08 1.42 21.01
CA TYR A 236 17.61 1.80 22.35
C TYR A 236 18.45 1.20 23.46
N GLN A 237 18.87 -0.07 23.32
CA GLN A 237 19.79 -0.71 24.25
C GLN A 237 21.20 -0.08 24.23
N ALA A 238 21.56 0.66 23.16
CA ALA A 238 22.78 1.46 23.09
C ALA A 238 22.58 2.92 23.57
N GLY A 239 21.40 3.23 24.15
CA GLY A 239 21.07 4.55 24.68
C GLY A 239 20.55 5.55 23.66
N CYS A 240 20.19 5.11 22.45
CA CYS A 240 19.53 5.98 21.48
C CYS A 240 18.17 6.42 22.05
N PRO A 241 17.82 7.72 21.98
CA PRO A 241 16.45 8.15 22.24
C PRO A 241 15.46 7.42 21.34
N HIS A 242 14.23 7.24 21.83
CA HIS A 242 13.18 6.59 21.06
C HIS A 242 12.78 7.42 19.83
N ALA A 243 12.34 6.74 18.77
CA ALA A 243 11.82 7.43 17.59
C ALA A 243 10.75 8.45 18.00
N TYR A 244 10.81 9.65 17.42
CA TYR A 244 9.88 10.76 17.66
C TYR A 244 9.84 11.32 19.10
N SER A 245 10.69 10.84 20.03
CA SER A 245 10.70 11.36 21.40
C SER A 245 11.53 12.63 21.59
N VAL A 246 12.46 12.89 20.67
CA VAL A 246 13.37 14.05 20.67
C VAL A 246 13.59 14.57 19.26
N ASP A 247 14.19 15.75 19.12
CA ASP A 247 14.54 16.30 17.81
C ASP A 247 15.74 15.58 17.17
N ASN A 248 15.96 15.83 15.87
CA ASN A 248 17.05 15.19 15.13
C ASN A 248 18.44 15.64 15.60
N GLU A 249 18.58 16.83 16.21
CA GLU A 249 19.86 17.32 16.72
C GLU A 249 20.30 16.51 17.94
N GLU A 250 19.36 16.13 18.80
CA GLU A 250 19.63 15.26 19.94
C GLU A 250 20.02 13.84 19.51
N ILE A 251 19.37 13.30 18.48
CA ILE A 251 19.77 12.01 17.88
C ILE A 251 21.19 12.08 17.30
N VAL A 252 21.52 13.15 16.56
CA VAL A 252 22.87 13.36 16.02
C VAL A 252 23.89 13.47 17.15
N ARG A 253 23.57 14.21 18.22
CA ARG A 253 24.42 14.33 19.41
C ARG A 253 24.64 12.98 20.08
N TRP A 254 23.61 12.13 20.18
CA TRP A 254 23.77 10.77 20.66
C TRP A 254 24.72 9.98 19.76
N LEU A 255 24.51 9.98 18.44
CA LEU A 255 25.34 9.23 17.49
C LEU A 255 26.82 9.66 17.54
N ASP A 256 27.07 10.95 17.74
CA ASP A 256 28.42 11.49 17.86
C ASP A 256 29.10 11.07 19.17
N ASN A 257 28.35 10.93 20.26
CA ASN A 257 28.90 10.62 21.59
C ASN A 257 28.86 9.14 21.99
N VAL A 258 27.99 8.32 21.39
CA VAL A 258 27.88 6.90 21.73
C VAL A 258 29.21 6.18 21.45
N ASP A 259 29.66 5.39 22.40
CA ASP A 259 30.85 4.56 22.24
C ASP A 259 30.61 3.50 21.16
N GLU A 260 31.55 3.35 20.24
CA GLU A 260 31.41 2.43 19.11
C GLU A 260 31.29 0.96 19.52
N ASN A 261 31.93 0.56 20.62
CA ASN A 261 31.87 -0.80 21.11
C ASN A 261 30.56 -1.05 21.85
N VAL A 262 30.02 -0.05 22.56
CA VAL A 262 28.67 -0.13 23.13
C VAL A 262 27.63 -0.34 22.03
N LEU A 263 27.69 0.45 20.95
CA LEU A 263 26.78 0.33 19.82
C LEU A 263 26.92 -1.05 19.13
N LEU A 264 28.15 -1.47 18.82
CA LEU A 264 28.40 -2.76 18.16
C LEU A 264 28.01 -3.95 19.04
N ASN A 265 28.28 -3.91 20.34
CA ASN A 265 27.89 -4.98 21.27
C ASN A 265 26.37 -5.06 21.41
N SER A 266 25.68 -3.92 21.42
CA SER A 266 24.21 -3.90 21.38
C SER A 266 23.69 -4.50 20.07
N PHE A 267 24.24 -4.13 18.93
CA PHE A 267 23.87 -4.71 17.64
C PHE A 267 24.07 -6.23 17.61
N LYS A 268 25.23 -6.72 18.06
CA LYS A 268 25.52 -8.16 18.16
C LYS A 268 24.46 -8.89 18.99
N LYS A 269 24.22 -8.40 20.20
CA LYS A 269 23.33 -9.05 21.17
C LYS A 269 21.86 -8.96 20.80
N ASN A 270 21.40 -7.79 20.36
CA ASN A 270 19.98 -7.46 20.27
C ASN A 270 19.45 -7.46 18.82
N PHE A 271 20.32 -7.56 17.82
CA PHE A 271 19.93 -7.68 16.41
C PHE A 271 20.48 -8.96 15.77
N TYR A 272 21.80 -9.15 15.80
CA TYR A 272 22.40 -10.31 15.12
C TYR A 272 22.00 -11.65 15.76
N GLU A 273 22.18 -11.82 17.07
CA GLU A 273 21.85 -13.10 17.72
C GLU A 273 20.36 -13.46 17.61
N GLU A 274 19.49 -12.44 17.61
CA GLU A 274 18.05 -12.63 17.46
C GLU A 274 17.67 -13.07 16.04
N TYR A 275 18.23 -12.41 15.02
CA TYR A 275 17.67 -12.46 13.67
C TYR A 275 18.53 -13.18 12.63
N LYS A 276 19.77 -13.57 12.93
CA LYS A 276 20.71 -14.17 11.94
C LYS A 276 20.17 -15.39 11.19
N ASP A 277 19.28 -16.14 11.82
CA ASP A 277 18.72 -17.39 11.28
C ASP A 277 17.36 -17.22 10.61
N TYR A 278 16.76 -16.02 10.65
CA TYR A 278 15.51 -15.74 9.97
C TYR A 278 15.68 -15.80 8.44
N GLY A 279 14.57 -15.87 7.70
CA GLY A 279 14.59 -15.77 6.24
C GLY A 279 14.78 -14.33 5.77
N TYR A 280 14.03 -13.40 6.36
CA TYR A 280 14.00 -12.01 5.94
C TYR A 280 13.74 -11.07 7.12
N ILE A 281 14.50 -9.98 7.20
CA ILE A 281 14.45 -9.00 8.29
C ILE A 281 14.42 -7.60 7.71
N VAL A 282 13.52 -6.79 8.25
CA VAL A 282 13.41 -5.37 7.96
C VAL A 282 13.77 -4.57 9.20
N MET A 283 14.82 -3.75 9.09
CA MET A 283 15.24 -2.85 10.17
C MET A 283 14.46 -1.55 10.08
N ASN A 284 13.70 -1.19 11.12
CA ASN A 284 12.78 -0.04 11.12
C ASN A 284 13.49 1.30 10.87
N TRP A 285 14.68 1.51 11.46
CA TRP A 285 15.54 2.66 11.18
C TRP A 285 14.90 4.02 11.47
N GLU A 286 13.80 4.07 12.24
CA GLU A 286 13.03 5.30 12.47
C GLU A 286 13.76 6.21 13.45
N ALA A 287 14.34 5.63 14.50
CA ALA A 287 15.05 6.39 15.55
C ALA A 287 16.18 7.28 14.99
N ILE A 288 16.78 6.88 13.87
CA ILE A 288 17.91 7.57 13.22
C ILE A 288 17.61 7.96 11.77
N ALA A 289 16.34 7.99 11.36
CA ALA A 289 15.95 8.18 9.96
C ALA A 289 16.49 9.48 9.33
N GLY A 290 16.59 10.55 10.15
CA GLY A 290 17.13 11.86 9.77
C GLY A 290 18.57 12.12 10.21
N ALA A 291 19.19 11.19 10.93
CA ALA A 291 20.52 11.38 11.48
C ALA A 291 21.55 11.37 10.34
N ARG A 292 22.28 12.48 10.18
CA ARG A 292 23.41 12.60 9.26
C ARG A 292 24.54 13.32 10.01
N SER A 293 25.59 12.58 10.35
CA SER A 293 26.75 13.11 11.08
C SER A 293 28.04 12.49 10.58
N ALA A 294 29.19 13.10 10.94
CA ALA A 294 30.49 12.52 10.65
C ALA A 294 30.71 11.17 11.34
N SER A 295 29.92 10.83 12.36
CA SER A 295 30.00 9.57 13.12
C SER A 295 29.14 8.45 12.54
N PHE A 296 28.52 8.64 11.37
CA PHE A 296 27.69 7.64 10.72
C PHE A 296 28.44 6.32 10.41
N TRP A 297 29.77 6.37 10.31
CA TRP A 297 30.63 5.18 10.18
C TRP A 297 30.53 4.20 11.36
N LYS A 298 30.09 4.65 12.55
CA LYS A 298 29.83 3.74 13.68
C LYS A 298 28.72 2.75 13.35
N LEU A 299 27.70 3.19 12.61
CA LEU A 299 26.65 2.32 12.08
C LEU A 299 27.22 1.39 11.00
N GLN A 300 28.09 1.91 10.12
CA GLN A 300 28.78 1.10 9.11
C GLN A 300 29.50 -0.10 9.74
N LYS A 301 30.19 0.08 10.88
CA LYS A 301 30.81 -1.03 11.62
C LYS A 301 29.82 -2.16 12.01
N CYS A 302 28.58 -1.82 12.35
CA CYS A 302 27.55 -2.82 12.65
C CYS A 302 27.15 -3.62 11.41
N PHE A 303 26.99 -2.96 10.26
CA PHE A 303 26.70 -3.64 8.99
C PHE A 303 27.88 -4.45 8.47
N ASP A 304 29.10 -3.92 8.57
CA ASP A 304 30.32 -4.67 8.24
C ASP A 304 30.39 -5.97 9.07
N PHE A 305 30.07 -5.89 10.37
CA PHE A 305 29.92 -7.07 11.20
C PHE A 305 28.85 -8.01 10.65
N TRP A 306 27.61 -7.54 10.45
CA TRP A 306 26.51 -8.35 9.89
C TRP A 306 26.93 -9.12 8.63
N PHE A 307 27.45 -8.43 7.61
CA PHE A 307 27.83 -9.06 6.35
C PHE A 307 29.05 -9.97 6.48
N SER A 308 30.00 -9.67 7.38
CA SER A 308 31.14 -10.55 7.65
C SER A 308 30.72 -11.90 8.25
N GLN A 309 29.63 -11.93 9.01
CA GLN A 309 29.11 -13.15 9.63
C GLN A 309 28.31 -14.04 8.68
N LYS A 310 27.95 -13.54 7.48
CA LYS A 310 27.15 -14.26 6.48
C LYS A 310 25.87 -14.90 7.07
N PRO A 311 24.98 -14.11 7.70
CA PRO A 311 23.71 -14.61 8.23
C PRO A 311 22.85 -15.21 7.11
N LYS A 312 21.91 -16.08 7.48
CA LYS A 312 20.92 -16.63 6.55
C LYS A 312 19.92 -15.56 6.13
N ALA A 313 19.56 -14.68 7.07
CA ALA A 313 18.58 -13.63 6.88
C ALA A 313 18.99 -12.65 5.79
N LYS A 314 18.03 -12.34 4.91
CA LYS A 314 18.10 -11.19 4.02
C LYS A 314 17.75 -9.93 4.78
N LEU A 315 18.59 -8.91 4.66
CA LEU A 315 18.39 -7.62 5.32
C LEU A 315 17.81 -6.57 4.37
N ALA A 316 16.74 -5.91 4.80
CA ALA A 316 16.26 -4.64 4.27
C ALA A 316 16.25 -3.57 5.36
N ILE A 317 16.28 -2.29 4.94
CA ILE A 317 16.14 -1.13 5.82
C ILE A 317 14.83 -0.42 5.43
N TRP A 318 13.94 -0.27 6.39
CA TRP A 318 12.57 0.17 6.21
C TRP A 318 12.44 1.50 5.46
N GLY A 319 11.63 1.51 4.40
CA GLY A 319 11.40 2.69 3.58
C GLY A 319 12.64 3.26 2.88
N LYS A 320 13.78 2.56 2.91
CA LYS A 320 15.04 3.02 2.30
C LYS A 320 15.37 2.21 1.05
N GLY A 321 15.75 2.93 0.01
CA GLY A 321 16.13 2.40 -1.30
C GLY A 321 17.43 2.99 -1.81
N GLY A 322 17.99 2.39 -2.86
CA GLY A 322 19.20 2.92 -3.51
C GLY A 322 18.91 4.20 -4.30
N PHE A 323 17.80 4.21 -5.06
CA PHE A 323 17.25 5.40 -5.71
C PHE A 323 15.96 5.81 -5.01
N TRP A 324 15.87 7.09 -4.64
CA TRP A 324 14.69 7.65 -4.01
C TRP A 324 14.13 8.83 -4.81
N MET A 325 12.81 8.93 -4.80
CA MET A 325 12.04 9.97 -5.46
C MET A 325 10.93 10.41 -4.50
N ASN A 326 10.82 11.70 -4.22
CA ASN A 326 9.67 12.22 -3.48
C ASN A 326 8.42 12.13 -4.36
N ARG A 327 7.42 11.34 -3.94
CA ARG A 327 6.21 11.13 -4.75
C ARG A 327 5.37 12.41 -4.92
N LEU A 328 5.22 13.22 -3.86
CA LEU A 328 4.45 14.47 -3.93
C LEU A 328 5.09 15.50 -4.87
N GLN A 329 6.41 15.65 -4.81
CA GLN A 329 7.14 16.50 -5.77
C GLN A 329 7.01 15.95 -7.20
N THR A 330 7.09 14.63 -7.37
CA THR A 330 6.96 13.99 -8.69
C THR A 330 5.58 14.22 -9.33
N GLU A 331 4.50 14.18 -8.54
CA GLU A 331 3.12 14.36 -9.01
C GLU A 331 2.69 15.85 -9.14
N GLY A 332 3.37 16.76 -8.40
CA GLY A 332 3.05 18.19 -8.33
C GLY A 332 3.90 19.08 -9.24
N ASP A 333 5.18 18.77 -9.41
CA ASP A 333 6.13 19.54 -10.21
C ASP A 333 6.31 18.89 -11.58
N ASN A 334 6.28 19.69 -12.66
CA ASN A 334 6.41 19.18 -14.03
C ASN A 334 7.87 18.81 -14.38
N PHE A 335 8.36 17.71 -13.81
CA PHE A 335 9.71 17.18 -14.05
C PHE A 335 9.79 16.19 -15.23
N GLU A 336 8.82 16.21 -16.14
CA GLU A 336 8.68 15.21 -17.22
C GLU A 336 9.97 14.95 -18.00
N TYR A 337 10.61 16.02 -18.47
CA TYR A 337 11.84 15.93 -19.26
C TYR A 337 13.00 15.35 -18.45
N TYR A 338 13.07 15.65 -17.14
CA TYR A 338 14.14 15.17 -16.27
C TYR A 338 14.01 13.68 -15.98
N PHE A 339 12.82 13.20 -15.62
CA PHE A 339 12.62 11.78 -15.35
C PHE A 339 12.79 10.91 -16.59
N THR A 340 12.26 11.35 -17.74
CA THR A 340 12.46 10.63 -19.00
C THR A 340 13.94 10.56 -19.37
N LYS A 341 14.69 11.66 -19.23
CA LYS A 341 16.15 11.66 -19.46
C LYS A 341 16.90 10.78 -18.44
N ALA A 342 16.49 10.79 -17.17
CA ALA A 342 17.10 9.98 -16.13
C ALA A 342 16.96 8.48 -16.39
N ILE A 343 15.78 8.00 -16.77
CA ILE A 343 15.55 6.57 -17.01
C ILE A 343 16.08 6.09 -18.37
N THR A 344 16.29 6.99 -19.33
CA THR A 344 16.77 6.65 -20.69
C THR A 344 18.26 6.93 -20.94
N THR A 345 18.94 7.67 -20.05
CA THR A 345 20.39 7.93 -20.18
C THR A 345 21.17 6.61 -20.14
N ASN A 346 22.39 6.58 -20.67
CA ASN A 346 23.34 5.46 -20.54
C ASN A 346 24.63 5.87 -19.83
N GLN A 347 24.62 7.04 -19.18
CA GLN A 347 25.77 7.54 -18.43
C GLN A 347 26.12 6.61 -17.25
N PRO A 348 27.41 6.47 -16.89
CA PRO A 348 27.82 5.79 -15.67
C PRO A 348 27.29 6.54 -14.43
N ILE A 349 27.13 5.82 -13.30
CA ILE A 349 26.55 6.41 -12.09
C ILE A 349 27.30 7.64 -11.59
N SER A 350 28.64 7.64 -11.71
CA SER A 350 29.50 8.76 -11.33
C SER A 350 29.27 10.01 -12.17
N GLU A 351 28.77 9.89 -13.39
CA GLU A 351 28.36 11.02 -14.22
C GLU A 351 26.91 11.41 -13.97
N TYR A 352 26.03 10.44 -13.73
CA TYR A 352 24.64 10.70 -13.34
C TYR A 352 24.53 11.44 -12.00
N GLN A 353 25.49 11.23 -11.08
CA GLN A 353 25.53 11.87 -9.76
C GLN A 353 26.24 13.22 -9.75
N LYS A 354 27.07 13.56 -10.76
CA LYS A 354 27.75 14.86 -10.86
C LYS A 354 26.85 16.10 -10.98
N PRO A 355 25.63 16.06 -11.55
CA PRO A 355 24.73 17.20 -11.51
C PRO A 355 24.07 17.28 -10.12
N ILE A 356 24.81 17.80 -9.14
CA ILE A 356 24.24 18.31 -7.89
C ILE A 356 24.17 19.83 -8.01
N THR A 357 23.08 20.32 -8.61
CA THR A 357 22.37 21.54 -8.20
C THR A 357 21.03 21.57 -8.94
N ASN A 358 19.92 21.47 -8.21
CA ASN A 358 18.53 21.79 -8.61
C ASN A 358 17.86 21.01 -9.78
N GLU A 359 18.55 20.18 -10.57
CA GLU A 359 17.95 19.51 -11.75
C GLU A 359 17.83 17.97 -11.67
N ASN A 360 18.45 17.29 -10.70
CA ASN A 360 18.33 15.84 -10.57
C ASN A 360 17.09 15.47 -9.76
N PRO A 361 16.08 14.80 -10.35
CA PRO A 361 14.81 14.55 -9.68
C PRO A 361 14.83 13.26 -8.85
N MET A 362 15.96 12.53 -8.83
CA MET A 362 16.15 11.34 -7.99
C MET A 362 17.38 11.50 -7.10
N SER A 363 17.24 11.24 -5.80
CA SER A 363 18.40 11.11 -4.92
C SER A 363 18.92 9.68 -4.93
N VAL A 364 20.22 9.54 -4.73
CA VAL A 364 20.90 8.24 -4.58
C VAL A 364 21.53 8.20 -3.21
N ASP A 365 21.28 7.12 -2.47
CA ASP A 365 21.93 6.88 -1.18
C ASP A 365 22.78 5.60 -1.27
N GLY A 366 24.10 5.81 -1.31
CA GLY A 366 25.07 4.72 -1.40
C GLY A 366 25.06 3.82 -0.17
N PHE A 367 24.78 4.38 1.02
CA PHE A 367 24.81 3.62 2.26
C PHE A 367 23.79 2.48 2.25
N TYR A 368 22.54 2.74 1.87
CA TYR A 368 21.52 1.69 1.82
C TYR A 368 21.79 0.67 0.71
N THR A 369 22.37 1.13 -0.39
CA THR A 369 22.74 0.23 -1.50
C THR A 369 23.81 -0.76 -1.05
N ASP A 370 24.81 -0.30 -0.30
CA ASP A 370 25.91 -1.13 0.15
C ASP A 370 25.51 -2.04 1.32
N ASN A 371 24.63 -1.56 2.21
CA ASN A 371 24.32 -2.18 3.49
C ASN A 371 22.98 -2.93 3.57
N ALA A 372 22.33 -3.19 2.44
CA ALA A 372 21.12 -4.01 2.37
C ALA A 372 21.23 -5.12 1.31
N ASP A 373 20.66 -6.30 1.59
CA ASP A 373 20.48 -7.36 0.59
C ASP A 373 19.34 -7.02 -0.38
N VAL A 374 18.31 -6.38 0.17
CA VAL A 374 17.09 -5.96 -0.52
C VAL A 374 16.95 -4.45 -0.36
N ILE A 375 16.82 -3.74 -1.47
CA ILE A 375 16.54 -2.31 -1.51
C ILE A 375 15.06 -2.09 -1.83
N PHE A 376 14.41 -1.22 -1.05
CA PHE A 376 13.02 -0.91 -1.30
C PHE A 376 12.85 0.08 -2.46
N ILE A 377 11.72 -0.06 -3.14
CA ILE A 377 11.19 0.89 -4.11
C ILE A 377 9.75 1.23 -3.75
N GLY A 378 9.26 2.34 -4.28
CA GLY A 378 7.93 2.85 -4.03
C GLY A 378 7.81 3.41 -2.62
N GLY A 379 7.15 2.66 -1.75
CA GLY A 379 6.61 3.10 -0.46
C GLY A 379 5.08 3.08 -0.47
N TYR A 380 4.48 3.19 0.71
CA TYR A 380 3.02 3.08 0.92
C TYR A 380 2.25 4.10 0.09
N LEU A 381 0.96 3.86 -0.08
CA LEU A 381 0.07 4.91 -0.55
C LEU A 381 -0.08 5.93 0.59
N ASN A 382 0.36 7.18 0.39
CA ASN A 382 0.28 8.17 1.45
C ASN A 382 -1.03 8.96 1.43
N TYR A 383 -1.56 9.20 0.24
CA TYR A 383 -2.81 9.92 0.04
C TYR A 383 -3.66 9.23 -1.03
N PRO A 384 -5.00 9.30 -0.96
CA PRO A 384 -5.92 8.94 -2.04
C PRO A 384 -5.70 9.83 -3.25
N THR A 385 -4.95 10.92 -3.12
CA THR A 385 -4.56 11.76 -4.23
C THR A 385 -3.28 11.33 -4.93
N ASN A 386 -2.59 10.29 -4.45
CA ASN A 386 -1.41 9.74 -5.11
C ASN A 386 -1.80 8.74 -6.20
N TYR A 387 -2.02 9.25 -7.40
CA TYR A 387 -2.48 8.47 -8.55
C TYR A 387 -1.33 7.85 -9.37
N GLY A 388 -0.07 8.27 -9.15
CA GLY A 388 1.09 7.88 -9.97
C GLY A 388 1.98 6.79 -9.36
N TYR A 389 1.48 6.07 -8.35
CA TYR A 389 2.30 5.15 -7.53
C TYR A 389 2.93 4.01 -8.35
N VAL A 390 2.24 3.46 -9.35
CA VAL A 390 2.81 2.41 -10.22
C VAL A 390 4.00 2.95 -11.00
N GLN A 391 3.82 4.09 -11.67
CA GLN A 391 4.87 4.72 -12.46
C GLN A 391 6.08 5.06 -11.57
N HIS A 392 5.84 5.53 -10.36
CA HIS A 392 6.87 5.91 -9.40
C HIS A 392 7.80 4.74 -9.02
N PHE A 393 7.26 3.62 -8.55
CA PHE A 393 8.13 2.50 -8.16
C PHE A 393 8.78 1.82 -9.37
N LEU A 394 8.14 1.82 -10.55
CA LEU A 394 8.76 1.29 -11.76
C LEU A 394 9.96 2.13 -12.20
N MET A 395 9.90 3.46 -12.10
CA MET A 395 11.04 4.33 -12.39
C MET A 395 12.21 4.05 -11.43
N GLN A 396 11.94 3.92 -10.14
CA GLN A 396 12.98 3.55 -9.16
C GLN A 396 13.56 2.16 -9.45
N HIS A 397 12.73 1.18 -9.81
CA HIS A 397 13.18 -0.16 -10.19
C HIS A 397 14.10 -0.12 -11.41
N MET A 398 13.71 0.57 -12.47
CA MET A 398 14.50 0.72 -13.70
C MET A 398 15.88 1.31 -13.39
N MET A 399 15.95 2.33 -12.53
CA MET A 399 17.22 2.95 -12.14
C MET A 399 18.08 2.03 -11.27
N ASN A 400 17.47 1.33 -10.30
CA ASN A 400 18.14 0.33 -9.49
C ASN A 400 18.73 -0.79 -10.36
N LYS A 401 17.97 -1.36 -11.31
CA LYS A 401 18.45 -2.42 -12.20
C LYS A 401 19.56 -1.95 -13.14
N LYS A 402 19.52 -0.68 -13.55
CA LYS A 402 20.53 -0.10 -14.43
C LYS A 402 21.90 0.05 -13.76
N TYR A 403 21.94 0.53 -12.51
CA TYR A 403 23.21 0.80 -11.83
C TYR A 403 23.63 -0.28 -10.83
N TYR A 404 22.67 -1.05 -10.31
CA TYR A 404 22.88 -2.12 -9.33
C TYR A 404 22.10 -3.39 -9.73
N PRO A 405 22.36 -3.97 -10.91
CA PRO A 405 21.56 -5.08 -11.46
C PRO A 405 21.43 -6.28 -10.51
N GLN A 406 22.47 -6.55 -9.72
CA GLN A 406 22.53 -7.64 -8.75
C GLN A 406 21.69 -7.44 -7.48
N LYS A 407 21.37 -6.19 -7.09
CA LYS A 407 20.66 -5.89 -5.84
C LYS A 407 19.16 -6.12 -6.02
N LYS A 408 18.50 -6.79 -5.08
CA LYS A 408 17.05 -7.05 -5.18
C LYS A 408 16.27 -5.76 -4.96
N SER A 409 15.45 -5.36 -5.93
CA SER A 409 14.63 -4.15 -5.88
C SER A 409 13.16 -4.51 -5.70
N VAL A 410 12.71 -4.45 -4.45
CA VAL A 410 11.42 -4.99 -3.96
C VAL A 410 10.49 -3.85 -3.57
N LEU A 411 9.23 -3.92 -3.99
CA LEU A 411 8.22 -2.95 -3.57
C LEU A 411 7.91 -3.12 -2.08
N SER A 412 8.08 -2.07 -1.28
CA SER A 412 7.49 -2.03 0.07
C SER A 412 6.10 -1.42 -0.02
N TRP A 413 5.09 -2.17 0.40
CA TRP A 413 3.68 -1.79 0.33
C TRP A 413 2.97 -2.07 1.65
N TRP A 414 1.86 -1.38 1.90
CA TRP A 414 1.04 -1.54 3.10
C TRP A 414 -0.43 -1.71 2.71
N GLU A 415 -1.20 -2.47 3.51
CA GLU A 415 -2.65 -2.60 3.31
C GLU A 415 -3.44 -1.33 3.67
N ASN A 416 -2.85 -0.40 4.44
CA ASN A 416 -3.43 0.89 4.80
C ASN A 416 -2.77 2.07 4.07
N ILE A 417 -3.48 3.19 4.02
CA ILE A 417 -2.96 4.47 3.52
C ILE A 417 -2.27 5.21 4.69
N GLU A 418 -0.98 5.55 4.53
CA GLU A 418 -0.12 6.18 5.56
C GLU A 418 0.01 7.70 5.32
N TYR A 419 -0.76 8.51 6.04
CA TYR A 419 -0.77 9.96 5.82
C TYR A 419 0.31 10.66 6.66
N VAL A 420 1.03 11.58 6.02
CA VAL A 420 1.91 12.53 6.71
C VAL A 420 1.13 13.85 6.84
N GLY A 421 0.55 14.11 8.02
CA GLY A 421 -0.23 15.32 8.34
C GLY A 421 -1.76 15.15 8.28
N ASP A 422 -2.45 15.63 9.34
CA ASP A 422 -3.90 15.84 9.64
C ASP A 422 -4.98 14.87 9.13
N PHE A 423 -4.67 13.87 8.31
CA PHE A 423 -5.56 12.83 7.81
C PHE A 423 -5.24 11.49 8.48
N GLU A 424 -4.89 11.49 9.76
CA GLU A 424 -4.21 10.32 10.33
C GLU A 424 -5.18 9.17 10.65
N THR A 425 -6.35 9.47 11.22
CA THR A 425 -7.26 8.42 11.70
C THR A 425 -8.73 8.83 11.71
N SER A 426 -9.61 7.84 11.64
CA SER A 426 -11.02 7.99 11.98
C SER A 426 -11.42 7.00 13.06
N ASN A 427 -12.33 7.41 13.95
CA ASN A 427 -12.99 6.51 14.87
C ASN A 427 -13.85 5.53 14.08
N PHE A 428 -13.58 4.24 14.24
CA PHE A 428 -14.41 3.16 13.73
C PHE A 428 -15.25 2.59 14.87
N TYR A 429 -16.57 2.73 14.77
CA TYR A 429 -17.51 2.26 15.80
C TYR A 429 -17.98 0.84 15.49
N PHE A 430 -17.91 -0.04 16.49
CA PHE A 430 -18.33 -1.44 16.36
C PHE A 430 -18.93 -1.97 17.67
N LYS A 431 -19.42 -3.21 17.64
CA LYS A 431 -19.92 -3.92 18.81
C LYS A 431 -18.89 -4.87 19.36
N ASP A 432 -18.61 -4.77 20.66
CA ASP A 432 -17.80 -5.77 21.35
C ASP A 432 -18.56 -7.08 21.55
N HIS A 433 -17.89 -8.09 22.10
CA HIS A 433 -18.49 -9.39 22.42
C HIS A 433 -19.65 -9.35 23.42
N LYS A 434 -19.89 -8.23 24.10
CA LYS A 434 -21.03 -8.00 25.03
C LYS A 434 -22.14 -7.16 24.38
N GLY A 435 -22.02 -6.80 23.11
CA GLY A 435 -22.95 -5.93 22.41
C GLY A 435 -22.82 -4.44 22.75
N LYS A 436 -21.81 -4.04 23.54
CA LYS A 436 -21.54 -2.63 23.85
C LYS A 436 -20.94 -1.95 22.63
N THR A 437 -21.38 -0.71 22.37
CA THR A 437 -20.76 0.13 21.33
C THR A 437 -19.42 0.65 21.83
N VAL A 438 -18.39 0.39 21.04
CA VAL A 438 -17.00 0.78 21.32
C VAL A 438 -16.40 1.35 20.04
N TYR A 439 -15.26 2.02 20.14
CA TYR A 439 -14.53 2.51 18.97
C TYR A 439 -13.03 2.33 19.11
N THR A 440 -12.35 2.32 17.96
CA THR A 440 -10.89 2.42 17.86
C THR A 440 -10.55 3.36 16.72
N ASP A 441 -9.38 3.98 16.79
CA ASP A 441 -8.86 4.77 15.68
C ASP A 441 -8.25 3.87 14.61
N THR A 442 -8.55 4.18 13.34
CA THR A 442 -8.13 3.38 12.19
C THR A 442 -7.70 4.26 11.02
N LYS A 443 -6.79 3.74 10.20
CA LYS A 443 -6.36 4.34 8.91
C LYS A 443 -7.19 3.74 7.78
N PRO A 444 -7.48 4.46 6.69
CA PRO A 444 -8.25 3.86 5.60
C PRO A 444 -7.44 2.74 4.94
N MET A 445 -8.14 1.73 4.45
CA MET A 445 -7.56 0.64 3.66
C MET A 445 -7.21 1.16 2.27
N VAL A 446 -6.10 0.69 1.71
CA VAL A 446 -5.73 0.93 0.31
C VAL A 446 -6.83 0.37 -0.60
N PHE A 447 -7.17 1.11 -1.67
CA PHE A 447 -8.19 0.69 -2.63
C PHE A 447 -7.85 -0.68 -3.25
N PRO A 448 -8.86 -1.55 -3.48
CA PRO A 448 -8.63 -2.89 -4.02
C PRO A 448 -7.91 -2.91 -5.39
N ASP A 449 -8.17 -1.92 -6.25
CA ASP A 449 -7.45 -1.76 -7.53
C ASP A 449 -5.97 -1.40 -7.31
N ALA A 450 -5.67 -0.54 -6.33
CA ALA A 450 -4.29 -0.18 -6.01
C ALA A 450 -3.50 -1.36 -5.43
N MET A 451 -4.13 -2.17 -4.58
CA MET A 451 -3.54 -3.44 -4.10
C MET A 451 -3.22 -4.40 -5.26
N HIS A 452 -4.18 -4.57 -6.19
CA HIS A 452 -3.99 -5.41 -7.38
C HIS A 452 -2.84 -4.88 -8.26
N ASN A 453 -2.85 -3.58 -8.58
CA ASN A 453 -1.87 -2.95 -9.45
C ASN A 453 -0.46 -3.03 -8.90
N ALA A 454 -0.28 -2.69 -7.62
CA ALA A 454 0.99 -2.78 -6.94
C ALA A 454 1.56 -4.21 -7.04
N SER A 455 0.74 -5.21 -6.72
CA SER A 455 1.13 -6.62 -6.77
C SER A 455 1.48 -7.10 -8.19
N VAL A 456 0.64 -6.79 -9.18
CA VAL A 456 0.84 -7.20 -10.59
C VAL A 456 2.19 -6.70 -11.11
N TRP A 457 2.45 -5.39 -10.99
CA TRP A 457 3.66 -4.79 -11.55
C TRP A 457 4.92 -5.15 -10.75
N ALA A 458 4.81 -5.28 -9.42
CA ALA A 458 5.94 -5.70 -8.59
C ALA A 458 6.38 -7.15 -8.88
N HIS A 459 5.42 -8.07 -9.02
CA HIS A 459 5.72 -9.48 -9.28
C HIS A 459 5.99 -9.78 -10.77
N ALA A 460 5.49 -8.98 -11.71
CA ALA A 460 5.80 -9.15 -13.13
C ALA A 460 7.12 -8.51 -13.54
N PHE A 461 7.29 -7.21 -13.25
CA PHE A 461 8.37 -6.39 -13.78
C PHE A 461 9.51 -6.20 -12.77
N CYS A 462 9.20 -5.99 -11.48
CA CYS A 462 10.21 -5.76 -10.45
C CYS A 462 10.83 -7.07 -9.91
N ASP A 463 11.66 -7.01 -8.86
CA ASP A 463 12.15 -8.24 -8.22
C ASP A 463 11.13 -8.89 -7.29
N GLY A 464 9.98 -8.25 -7.05
CA GLY A 464 8.95 -8.75 -6.15
C GLY A 464 8.43 -7.69 -5.17
N ALA A 465 7.77 -8.12 -4.11
CA ALA A 465 7.16 -7.21 -3.14
C ALA A 465 7.20 -7.74 -1.68
N ASP A 466 7.14 -6.79 -0.76
CA ASP A 466 6.96 -6.96 0.67
C ASP A 466 5.65 -6.27 1.07
N LEU A 467 4.64 -7.05 1.44
CA LEU A 467 3.42 -6.52 2.05
C LEU A 467 3.66 -6.40 3.54
N TRP A 468 4.01 -5.21 3.99
CA TRP A 468 4.08 -4.88 5.41
C TRP A 468 2.69 -4.88 6.02
N SER A 469 2.59 -5.24 7.31
CA SER A 469 1.41 -5.05 8.15
C SER A 469 1.86 -4.96 9.62
N SER A 470 0.95 -4.55 10.49
CA SER A 470 1.17 -4.57 11.95
C SER A 470 1.51 -5.98 12.45
N PRO A 471 2.30 -6.12 13.53
CA PRO A 471 2.78 -7.43 14.00
C PRO A 471 1.72 -8.32 14.66
N TYR A 472 0.46 -7.89 14.71
CA TYR A 472 -0.64 -8.60 15.34
C TYR A 472 -1.42 -9.42 14.32
N ALA A 473 -1.68 -10.69 14.65
CA ALA A 473 -2.52 -11.54 13.83
C ALA A 473 -3.97 -11.05 13.86
N ARG A 474 -4.69 -11.08 12.75
CA ARG A 474 -6.10 -10.64 12.67
C ARG A 474 -7.08 -11.79 12.85
N THR A 475 -8.22 -11.52 13.48
CA THR A 475 -9.33 -12.49 13.65
C THR A 475 -10.70 -11.84 13.50
N ASP A 476 -11.71 -12.58 13.03
CA ASP A 476 -13.12 -12.15 13.05
C ASP A 476 -13.78 -12.32 14.43
N ASP A 477 -13.06 -12.83 15.44
CA ASP A 477 -13.60 -13.00 16.79
C ASP A 477 -13.54 -11.68 17.59
N PRO A 478 -14.70 -11.05 17.90
CA PRO A 478 -14.75 -9.76 18.61
C PRO A 478 -14.34 -9.85 20.09
N THR A 479 -14.01 -11.04 20.60
CA THR A 479 -13.42 -11.19 21.95
C THR A 479 -11.94 -10.81 21.99
N HIS A 480 -11.24 -10.80 20.85
CA HIS A 480 -9.81 -10.55 20.75
C HIS A 480 -9.50 -9.08 20.44
N LEU A 481 -9.66 -8.16 21.39
CA LEU A 481 -9.42 -6.73 21.11
C LEU A 481 -7.94 -6.33 21.05
N GLY A 482 -7.00 -7.21 21.43
CA GLY A 482 -5.55 -7.07 21.24
C GLY A 482 -4.84 -6.14 22.24
N PRO A 483 -3.59 -6.43 22.66
CA PRO A 483 -2.90 -5.72 23.73
C PRO A 483 -2.53 -4.26 23.40
N SER A 484 -2.37 -3.93 22.12
CA SER A 484 -1.89 -2.63 21.65
C SER A 484 -2.96 -1.85 20.88
N THR A 485 -4.17 -2.38 20.77
CA THR A 485 -5.30 -1.64 20.21
C THR A 485 -5.86 -0.73 21.28
N GLU A 486 -5.95 0.56 20.97
CA GLU A 486 -6.63 1.51 21.84
C GLU A 486 -8.13 1.48 21.55
N VAL A 487 -8.83 0.56 22.21
CA VAL A 487 -10.30 0.51 22.16
C VAL A 487 -10.88 1.33 23.30
N PHE A 488 -11.85 2.18 22.97
CA PHE A 488 -12.50 3.09 23.91
C PHE A 488 -14.02 2.89 23.89
N ASP A 489 -14.67 3.20 25.01
CA ASP A 489 -16.12 3.36 25.03
C ASP A 489 -16.56 4.77 24.64
N LEU A 490 -17.87 5.02 24.56
CA LEU A 490 -18.43 6.32 24.17
C LEU A 490 -18.08 7.48 25.12
N ASN A 491 -17.57 7.18 26.31
CA ASN A 491 -17.07 8.16 27.28
C ASN A 491 -15.54 8.35 27.18
N ASN A 492 -14.93 7.87 26.09
CA ASN A 492 -13.48 7.88 25.85
C ASN A 492 -12.68 7.14 26.93
N LYS A 493 -13.32 6.23 27.68
CA LYS A 493 -12.62 5.39 28.64
C LYS A 493 -12.02 4.21 27.91
N LYS A 494 -10.70 4.05 28.01
CA LYS A 494 -9.98 2.88 27.49
C LYS A 494 -10.60 1.61 28.07
N ILE A 495 -11.03 0.73 27.19
CA ILE A 495 -11.58 -0.57 27.56
C ILE A 495 -10.40 -1.52 27.71
N PRO A 496 -10.34 -2.32 28.79
CA PRO A 496 -9.34 -3.38 28.90
C PRO A 496 -9.43 -4.32 27.70
N THR A 497 -8.41 -4.32 26.85
CA THR A 497 -8.34 -5.10 25.61
C THR A 497 -7.62 -6.44 25.76
N SER A 498 -7.23 -6.81 26.99
CA SER A 498 -6.57 -8.07 27.30
C SER A 498 -7.57 -9.21 27.44
N PHE A 499 -7.33 -10.41 26.89
CA PHE A 499 -7.59 -11.66 27.64
C PHE A 499 -6.87 -12.92 27.14
N LYS A 500 -6.34 -13.65 28.13
CA LYS A 500 -5.89 -15.07 28.22
C LYS A 500 -4.64 -15.47 27.42
N PRO A 501 -3.76 -16.32 28.01
CA PRO A 501 -2.30 -16.18 27.92
C PRO A 501 -1.64 -16.56 26.59
N ASN A 502 -2.39 -16.83 25.52
CA ASN A 502 -1.89 -17.60 24.37
C ASN A 502 -2.08 -16.95 22.98
N SER A 503 -2.64 -15.75 22.80
CA SER A 503 -2.86 -15.22 21.43
C SER A 503 -2.41 -13.77 21.21
N ASN A 504 -1.52 -13.59 20.25
CA ASN A 504 -1.14 -12.29 19.64
C ASN A 504 -2.21 -11.79 18.64
N ALA A 505 -3.49 -12.08 18.89
CA ALA A 505 -4.58 -11.83 17.95
C ALA A 505 -5.32 -10.53 18.25
N GLN A 506 -5.81 -9.88 17.19
CA GLN A 506 -6.55 -8.62 17.20
C GLN A 506 -7.77 -8.71 16.27
N TYR A 507 -8.91 -8.22 16.74
CA TYR A 507 -10.17 -8.22 16.01
C TYR A 507 -10.03 -7.37 14.75
N ALA A 508 -10.47 -7.92 13.63
CA ALA A 508 -10.50 -7.26 12.33
C ALA A 508 -11.65 -6.25 12.28
N VAL A 509 -11.44 -5.08 12.89
CA VAL A 509 -12.43 -3.99 12.92
C VAL A 509 -12.72 -3.44 11.52
N GLN A 510 -11.73 -3.43 10.63
CA GLN A 510 -11.86 -3.04 9.23
C GLN A 510 -11.91 -4.25 8.31
N ASN A 511 -12.41 -4.06 7.10
CA ASN A 511 -12.41 -5.09 6.09
C ASN A 511 -11.07 -5.14 5.33
N TYR A 512 -10.34 -6.25 5.48
CA TYR A 512 -9.01 -6.52 4.90
C TYR A 512 -9.08 -7.25 3.55
N GLN A 513 -10.24 -7.37 2.91
CA GLN A 513 -10.39 -8.09 1.63
C GLN A 513 -9.71 -7.37 0.45
N ASN A 514 -9.16 -6.17 0.64
CA ASN A 514 -8.26 -5.57 -0.34
C ASN A 514 -6.96 -6.39 -0.51
N ILE A 515 -6.54 -7.17 0.50
CA ILE A 515 -5.41 -8.11 0.43
C ILE A 515 -5.72 -9.28 -0.52
N ASP A 516 -6.99 -9.67 -0.67
CA ASP A 516 -7.36 -10.68 -1.68
C ASP A 516 -7.05 -10.20 -3.11
N ARG A 517 -7.11 -8.89 -3.35
CA ARG A 517 -6.69 -8.30 -4.64
C ARG A 517 -5.17 -8.21 -4.79
N TRP A 518 -4.43 -8.00 -3.71
CA TRP A 518 -2.98 -8.13 -3.73
C TRP A 518 -2.56 -9.55 -4.12
N GLU A 519 -3.12 -10.55 -3.46
CA GLU A 519 -2.85 -11.96 -3.77
C GLU A 519 -3.39 -12.33 -5.16
N GLY A 520 -4.52 -11.75 -5.57
CA GLY A 520 -5.08 -11.87 -6.92
C GLY A 520 -4.12 -11.44 -8.01
N GLY A 521 -3.52 -10.26 -7.86
CA GLY A 521 -2.49 -9.76 -8.77
C GLY A 521 -1.29 -10.69 -8.84
N LYS A 522 -0.86 -11.24 -7.70
CA LYS A 522 0.26 -12.17 -7.61
C LYS A 522 -0.06 -13.50 -8.31
N TRP A 523 -1.23 -14.07 -8.04
CA TRP A 523 -1.73 -15.25 -8.72
C TRP A 523 -1.85 -15.02 -10.23
N ALA A 524 -2.40 -13.89 -10.68
CA ALA A 524 -2.54 -13.57 -12.10
C ALA A 524 -1.18 -13.62 -12.83
N ILE A 525 -0.12 -13.12 -12.19
CA ILE A 525 1.25 -13.19 -12.72
C ILE A 525 1.79 -14.62 -12.79
N SER A 526 1.48 -15.47 -11.80
CA SER A 526 1.90 -16.89 -11.82
C SER A 526 1.37 -17.65 -13.05
N GLN A 527 0.22 -17.24 -13.60
CA GLN A 527 -0.39 -17.89 -14.77
C GLN A 527 0.37 -17.60 -16.08
N SER A 528 1.35 -16.70 -16.07
CA SER A 528 2.23 -16.37 -17.20
C SER A 528 3.70 -16.45 -16.83
N LYS A 529 4.04 -17.28 -15.83
CA LYS A 529 5.42 -17.51 -15.36
C LYS A 529 6.36 -17.90 -16.49
N ASP A 530 5.93 -18.79 -17.38
CA ASP A 530 6.70 -19.26 -18.53
C ASP A 530 7.12 -18.12 -19.47
N ILE A 531 6.26 -17.12 -19.67
CA ILE A 531 6.55 -15.93 -20.47
C ILE A 531 7.49 -14.99 -19.74
N ILE A 532 7.30 -14.77 -18.44
CA ILE A 532 8.13 -13.87 -17.63
C ILE A 532 9.57 -14.41 -17.51
N ASP A 533 9.71 -15.72 -17.35
CA ASP A 533 10.99 -16.43 -17.26
C ASP A 533 11.70 -16.56 -18.63
N ALA A 534 11.00 -16.34 -19.74
CA ALA A 534 11.58 -16.38 -21.07
C ALA A 534 12.66 -15.30 -21.24
N ASN A 535 13.69 -15.60 -22.05
CA ASN A 535 14.77 -14.67 -22.38
C ASN A 535 14.35 -13.65 -23.47
N SER A 536 13.16 -13.09 -23.33
CA SER A 536 12.67 -11.93 -24.10
C SER A 536 12.68 -10.69 -23.21
N LYS A 537 12.69 -9.50 -23.81
CA LYS A 537 12.66 -8.24 -23.07
C LYS A 537 11.22 -7.82 -22.80
N TRP A 538 11.04 -7.04 -21.73
CA TRP A 538 9.83 -6.25 -21.56
C TRP A 538 9.88 -5.06 -22.51
N GLU A 539 8.77 -4.84 -23.21
CA GLU A 539 8.62 -3.75 -24.18
C GLU A 539 7.46 -2.84 -23.74
N PHE A 540 7.74 -1.55 -23.53
CA PHE A 540 6.70 -0.54 -23.36
C PHE A 540 6.23 -0.10 -24.74
N THR A 541 4.95 -0.30 -25.03
CA THR A 541 4.45 -0.32 -26.42
C THR A 541 3.47 0.79 -26.75
N ARG A 542 3.21 1.00 -28.04
CA ARG A 542 2.21 1.96 -28.52
C ARG A 542 0.80 1.55 -28.14
N VAL A 543 -0.01 2.54 -27.81
CA VAL A 543 -1.41 2.35 -27.41
C VAL A 543 -2.29 3.38 -28.07
N LYS A 544 -3.51 2.99 -28.44
CA LYS A 544 -4.57 3.91 -28.86
C LYS A 544 -5.78 3.77 -27.94
N LYS A 545 -6.31 4.91 -27.45
CA LYS A 545 -7.54 5.00 -26.66
C LYS A 545 -8.52 5.91 -27.40
N GLY A 546 -9.64 5.36 -27.86
CA GLY A 546 -10.54 6.08 -28.78
C GLY A 546 -9.78 6.50 -30.05
N ASN A 547 -9.79 7.78 -30.40
CA ASN A 547 -9.05 8.32 -31.54
C ASN A 547 -7.61 8.77 -31.22
N GLN A 548 -7.21 8.75 -29.95
CA GLN A 548 -5.91 9.25 -29.52
C GLN A 548 -4.86 8.12 -29.50
N ALA A 549 -3.75 8.32 -30.22
CA ALA A 549 -2.61 7.41 -30.25
C ALA A 549 -1.46 7.93 -29.38
N TYR A 550 -0.74 7.01 -28.74
CA TYR A 550 0.37 7.29 -27.85
C TYR A 550 1.58 6.42 -28.27
N ASP A 551 2.64 7.07 -28.76
CA ASP A 551 3.83 6.39 -29.29
C ASP A 551 4.88 6.00 -28.23
N ARG A 552 4.74 6.52 -27.01
CA ARG A 552 5.64 6.25 -25.88
C ARG A 552 4.81 6.00 -24.64
N THR A 553 5.08 4.89 -23.94
CA THR A 553 4.32 4.49 -22.75
C THR A 553 5.21 4.10 -21.58
N ILE A 554 6.49 4.48 -21.60
CA ILE A 554 7.38 4.29 -20.45
C ILE A 554 6.81 5.00 -19.20
N PRO A 555 7.13 4.54 -17.97
CA PRO A 555 6.52 5.04 -16.74
C PRO A 555 6.51 6.56 -16.59
N SER A 556 7.62 7.24 -16.91
CA SER A 556 7.69 8.71 -16.84
C SER A 556 6.69 9.38 -17.79
N TYR A 557 6.62 8.93 -19.04
CA TYR A 557 5.72 9.49 -20.03
C TYR A 557 4.25 9.24 -19.68
N SER A 558 3.93 8.02 -19.23
CA SER A 558 2.58 7.69 -18.75
C SER A 558 2.13 8.62 -17.61
N LEU A 559 3.02 8.94 -16.67
CA LEU A 559 2.73 9.81 -15.53
C LEU A 559 2.40 11.26 -15.96
N TYR A 560 3.26 11.87 -16.77
CA TYR A 560 3.18 13.30 -17.07
C TYR A 560 2.23 13.62 -18.24
N GLN A 561 2.26 12.79 -19.29
CA GLN A 561 1.38 12.94 -20.47
C GLN A 561 0.01 12.30 -20.27
N LYS A 562 -0.20 11.68 -19.10
CA LYS A 562 -1.45 11.03 -18.71
C LYS A 562 -1.90 10.00 -19.75
N THR A 563 -0.95 9.16 -20.18
CA THR A 563 -1.21 8.06 -21.12
C THR A 563 -1.38 6.75 -20.37
N PRO A 564 -2.09 5.77 -20.95
CA PRO A 564 -2.01 4.39 -20.46
C PRO A 564 -0.56 3.91 -20.38
N LEU A 565 -0.27 3.11 -19.35
CA LEU A 565 0.97 2.37 -19.15
C LEU A 565 0.74 0.95 -19.61
N VAL A 566 1.38 0.56 -20.73
CA VAL A 566 1.23 -0.79 -21.27
C VAL A 566 2.60 -1.37 -21.60
N ALA A 567 2.85 -2.55 -21.03
CA ALA A 567 4.06 -3.31 -21.28
C ALA A 567 3.69 -4.73 -21.74
N TYR A 568 4.50 -5.31 -22.62
CA TYR A 568 4.38 -6.70 -22.99
C TYR A 568 5.70 -7.46 -22.96
N LYS A 569 5.62 -8.77 -22.87
CA LYS A 569 6.74 -9.69 -22.98
C LYS A 569 6.33 -10.91 -23.78
N LEU A 570 7.23 -11.42 -24.64
CA LEU A 570 6.95 -12.55 -25.53
C LEU A 570 7.36 -13.88 -24.90
N SER A 571 6.61 -14.95 -25.19
CA SER A 571 7.03 -16.32 -24.91
C SER A 571 8.36 -16.64 -25.60
N ALA A 572 9.04 -17.70 -25.14
CA ALA A 572 10.33 -18.12 -25.71
C ALA A 572 10.22 -18.46 -27.22
N ASP A 573 9.11 -19.03 -27.65
CA ASP A 573 8.81 -19.36 -29.05
C ASP A 573 8.12 -18.21 -29.82
N LYS A 574 7.85 -17.09 -29.15
CA LYS A 574 7.16 -15.89 -29.69
C LYS A 574 5.75 -16.16 -30.23
N LYS A 575 5.10 -17.25 -29.83
CA LYS A 575 3.71 -17.55 -30.19
C LYS A 575 2.69 -16.97 -29.20
N GLU A 576 3.16 -16.51 -28.04
CA GLU A 576 2.30 -15.88 -27.05
C GLU A 576 2.94 -14.60 -26.51
N ALA A 577 2.12 -13.70 -26.01
CA ALA A 577 2.54 -12.52 -25.28
C ALA A 577 1.80 -12.41 -23.95
N LEU A 578 2.52 -12.00 -22.91
CA LEU A 578 1.93 -11.42 -21.71
C LEU A 578 1.83 -9.91 -21.90
N VAL A 579 0.64 -9.35 -21.75
CA VAL A 579 0.37 -7.90 -21.77
C VAL A 579 -0.13 -7.47 -20.39
N LEU A 580 0.49 -6.43 -19.86
CA LEU A 580 0.05 -5.68 -18.69
C LEU A 580 -0.47 -4.33 -19.15
N ALA A 581 -1.77 -4.08 -19.00
CA ALA A 581 -2.39 -2.82 -19.41
C ALA A 581 -3.02 -2.09 -18.22
N TYR A 582 -2.50 -0.90 -17.94
CA TYR A 582 -2.92 -0.05 -16.81
C TYR A 582 -3.21 1.37 -17.30
N ASP A 583 -4.33 1.96 -16.86
CA ASP A 583 -4.67 3.36 -17.15
C ASP A 583 -5.09 4.07 -15.87
N ALA A 584 -4.12 4.70 -15.21
CA ALA A 584 -4.32 5.51 -14.00
C ALA A 584 -5.31 6.68 -14.21
N TRP A 585 -5.58 7.05 -15.47
CA TRP A 585 -6.37 8.22 -15.86
C TRP A 585 -7.78 7.85 -16.26
N ASN A 586 -8.08 6.56 -16.33
CA ASN A 586 -9.40 6.08 -16.70
C ASN A 586 -10.44 6.42 -15.63
N ASN A 587 -11.72 6.45 -15.99
CA ASN A 587 -12.78 6.48 -14.98
C ASN A 587 -12.71 5.17 -14.16
N PRO A 588 -12.55 5.22 -12.82
CA PRO A 588 -12.43 4.00 -12.01
C PRO A 588 -13.68 3.10 -12.06
N LEU A 589 -14.81 3.61 -12.53
CA LEU A 589 -16.10 2.93 -12.52
C LEU A 589 -16.52 2.40 -13.90
N LYS A 590 -15.67 2.52 -14.92
CA LYS A 590 -16.02 2.19 -16.30
C LYS A 590 -14.99 1.29 -16.96
N GLN A 591 -15.47 0.41 -17.84
CA GLN A 591 -14.61 -0.38 -18.71
C GLN A 591 -14.13 0.49 -19.87
N THR A 592 -12.92 0.28 -20.34
CA THR A 592 -12.37 0.91 -21.55
C THR A 592 -11.66 -0.13 -22.39
N VAL A 593 -11.69 0.02 -23.71
CA VAL A 593 -10.91 -0.81 -24.63
C VAL A 593 -9.72 -0.01 -25.14
N LEU A 594 -8.53 -0.56 -24.99
CA LEU A 594 -7.28 -0.05 -25.53
C LEU A 594 -6.88 -0.88 -26.76
N SER A 595 -6.45 -0.22 -27.83
CA SER A 595 -5.76 -0.90 -28.93
C SER A 595 -4.27 -0.90 -28.63
N VAL A 596 -3.72 -2.07 -28.35
CA VAL A 596 -2.33 -2.28 -27.89
C VAL A 596 -1.52 -2.92 -29.01
N GLU A 597 -0.39 -2.32 -29.36
CA GLU A 597 0.55 -2.91 -30.33
C GLU A 597 1.41 -4.00 -29.66
N VAL A 598 1.38 -5.21 -30.18
CA VAL A 598 2.21 -6.34 -29.73
C VAL A 598 2.84 -6.97 -30.95
N ALA A 599 4.18 -6.99 -31.02
CA ALA A 599 4.93 -7.51 -32.16
C ALA A 599 4.44 -6.99 -33.54
N GLY A 600 4.08 -5.70 -33.60
CA GLY A 600 3.61 -5.03 -34.83
C GLY A 600 2.14 -5.28 -35.20
N LYS A 601 1.39 -6.05 -34.41
CA LYS A 601 -0.06 -6.27 -34.58
C LYS A 601 -0.84 -5.57 -33.46
N SER A 602 -2.04 -5.10 -33.75
CA SER A 602 -2.89 -4.41 -32.76
C SER A 602 -3.93 -5.36 -32.16
N TYR A 603 -4.03 -5.37 -30.83
CA TYR A 603 -4.98 -6.17 -30.06
C TYR A 603 -5.90 -5.28 -29.22
N SER A 604 -7.18 -5.63 -29.13
CA SER A 604 -8.18 -4.88 -28.36
C SER A 604 -8.25 -5.38 -26.92
N VAL A 605 -7.46 -4.76 -26.03
CA VAL A 605 -7.36 -5.13 -24.62
C VAL A 605 -8.38 -4.34 -23.79
N LYS A 606 -9.23 -5.04 -23.05
CA LYS A 606 -10.15 -4.44 -22.08
C LYS A 606 -9.41 -4.06 -20.80
N VAL A 607 -9.70 -2.88 -20.26
CA VAL A 607 -9.25 -2.37 -18.97
C VAL A 607 -10.47 -2.00 -18.14
N PHE A 608 -10.52 -2.48 -16.90
CA PHE A 608 -11.67 -2.34 -16.00
C PHE A 608 -11.36 -1.31 -14.92
N GLY A 609 -12.00 -0.14 -14.99
CA GLY A 609 -11.70 0.95 -14.07
C GLY A 609 -10.23 1.33 -14.13
N ARG A 610 -9.55 1.23 -12.99
CA ARG A 610 -8.10 1.42 -12.86
C ARG A 610 -7.36 0.13 -12.52
N TYR A 611 -7.98 -1.04 -12.65
CA TYR A 611 -7.29 -2.31 -12.48
C TYR A 611 -6.37 -2.59 -13.67
N THR A 612 -5.16 -3.06 -13.38
CA THR A 612 -4.22 -3.57 -14.39
C THR A 612 -4.78 -4.86 -14.93
N SER A 613 -5.03 -4.88 -16.24
CA SER A 613 -5.46 -6.08 -16.94
C SER A 613 -4.23 -6.91 -17.28
N VAL A 614 -4.19 -8.13 -16.75
CA VAL A 614 -3.15 -9.13 -17.01
C VAL A 614 -3.69 -10.06 -18.08
N VAL A 615 -3.12 -9.98 -19.28
CA VAL A 615 -3.67 -10.64 -20.47
C VAL A 615 -2.62 -11.51 -21.13
N ARG A 616 -2.90 -12.80 -21.30
CA ARG A 616 -2.12 -13.69 -22.17
C ARG A 616 -2.77 -13.71 -23.56
N ILE A 617 -1.98 -13.41 -24.59
CA ILE A 617 -2.44 -13.30 -25.98
C ILE A 617 -1.77 -14.39 -26.82
N GLN A 618 -2.55 -15.18 -27.54
CA GLN A 618 -2.06 -16.05 -28.60
C GLN A 618 -1.77 -15.20 -29.86
N LEU A 619 -0.54 -15.27 -30.34
CA LEU A 619 -0.05 -14.53 -31.50
C LEU A 619 -0.21 -15.35 -32.78
N ASP A 620 -0.34 -14.62 -33.89
CA ASP A 620 -0.68 -15.13 -35.22
C ASP A 620 0.53 -15.35 -36.10
#